data_AF-A0A963CVW6-F1
#
_entry.id   AF-A0A963CVW6-F1
#
_cell.length_a   1.000
_cell.length_b   1.000
_cell.length_c   1.000
_cell.angle_alpha   90.00
_cell.angle_beta   90.00
_cell.angle_gamma   90.00
#
_symmetry.space_group_name_H-M   'P 1'
#
loop_
_entity.id
_entity.type
_entity.pdbx_description
1 polymer ?
#
loop_
_entity_poly.entity_id
_entity_poly.type
_entity_poly.pdbx_seq_one_letter_code
_entity_poly.pdbx_strand_id
1 'polypeptide(L)'
;RSIISKFSDHVAIPVEMLEEDFGDEKDEAKKTPEWEQVNKGTALWMRNKSDVSDEEYNEFYKHIGHDFEDPLAHVHNRVEGKNEYSSLLYIPGRAPFDLWDREQKHGVKLYVRRVFIMDEADKLMPRYLRFVKGVVDSDDLPLNVSRELLQHNKKIDSIRSANVKRVLGLLEKIAKNEPEKYQKFWQEFGNVLKEGPAEDFANKEKIAELLRFASTKGANKEELISLDEYVEKMPEKQEKIYYITADSYAAALHSPHLEVFRKKEVNVLLLTDRVDEWLVSHLHEFKGKPLQSVAKGQLDLGELEEPESKEAQQKFAEEHQSLLERVTKALGETVKEVRISKRLTESPACLVVGDYDMSANLQRVLKQMGQDAPATKPILEVNPTHPLVEKMDQEADEDVFADLAKILFDQATLSEGGQLDDPSAFVQRLNKLILNLSTG
;
A
#
# COMPACT_ATOMS: atom_id res chain seq x y z
N ARG A 1 47.54 -3.57 5.76
CA ARG A 1 46.86 -3.72 7.08
C ARG A 1 45.51 -2.99 7.22
N SER A 2 45.45 -1.66 7.11
CA SER A 2 44.23 -0.85 7.43
C SER A 2 43.00 -1.22 6.59
N ILE A 3 43.17 -1.48 5.29
CA ILE A 3 42.08 -1.91 4.40
C ILE A 3 41.48 -3.24 4.87
N ILE A 4 42.32 -4.24 5.15
CA ILE A 4 41.87 -5.56 5.59
C ILE A 4 41.12 -5.44 6.91
N SER A 5 41.65 -4.72 7.91
CA SER A 5 40.96 -4.48 9.18
C SER A 5 39.58 -3.84 8.96
N LYS A 6 39.49 -2.77 8.15
CA LYS A 6 38.24 -2.08 7.85
C LYS A 6 37.14 -2.99 7.28
N PHE A 7 37.51 -3.94 6.41
CA PHE A 7 36.54 -4.81 5.73
C PHE A 7 36.39 -6.22 6.35
N SER A 8 37.12 -6.53 7.41
CA SER A 8 37.06 -7.86 8.06
C SER A 8 36.68 -7.81 9.55
N ASP A 9 36.55 -6.63 10.15
CA ASP A 9 36.17 -6.46 11.56
C ASP A 9 34.78 -7.01 11.90
N HIS A 10 33.89 -7.13 10.92
CA HIS A 10 32.57 -7.75 11.09
C HIS A 10 32.53 -9.26 10.79
N VAL A 11 33.66 -9.85 10.38
CA VAL A 11 33.78 -11.28 10.08
C VAL A 11 34.05 -12.06 11.37
N ALA A 12 33.25 -13.09 11.63
CA ALA A 12 33.33 -13.90 12.85
C ALA A 12 34.51 -14.89 12.89
N ILE A 13 35.39 -14.86 11.88
CA ILE A 13 36.56 -15.74 11.75
C ILE A 13 37.81 -14.87 11.88
N PRO A 14 38.87 -15.31 12.59
CA PRO A 14 40.15 -14.62 12.61
C PRO A 14 40.70 -14.43 11.19
N VAL A 15 40.99 -13.19 10.82
CA VAL A 15 41.69 -12.83 9.59
C VAL A 15 43.11 -12.47 9.97
N GLU A 16 44.06 -13.32 9.60
CA GLU A 16 45.47 -13.15 9.90
C GLU A 16 46.22 -12.58 8.70
N MET A 17 47.23 -11.75 8.96
CA MET A 17 48.14 -11.21 7.95
C MET A 17 49.56 -11.36 8.48
N LEU A 18 50.51 -11.69 7.59
CA LEU A 18 51.93 -11.68 7.93
C LEU A 18 52.36 -10.27 8.34
N GLU A 19 53.11 -10.17 9.43
CA GLU A 19 53.70 -8.92 9.89
C GLU A 19 54.60 -8.31 8.80
N GLU A 20 54.40 -7.02 8.47
CA GLU A 20 55.25 -6.29 7.53
C GLU A 20 56.51 -5.80 8.25
N ASP A 21 57.65 -6.45 8.02
CA ASP A 21 58.96 -6.01 8.50
C ASP A 21 59.53 -4.94 7.56
N PHE A 22 59.37 -3.66 7.91
CA PHE A 22 60.07 -2.54 7.26
C PHE A 22 61.44 -2.40 7.90
N GLY A 23 62.34 -3.34 7.61
CA GLY A 23 63.64 -3.42 8.26
C GLY A 23 64.42 -2.10 8.22
N ASP A 24 64.89 -1.63 9.38
CA ASP A 24 66.05 -0.76 9.45
C ASP A 24 67.27 -1.60 9.00
N GLU A 25 68.06 -1.11 8.05
CA GLU A 25 69.21 -1.79 7.42
C GLU A 25 70.37 -2.16 8.38
N LYS A 26 70.15 -2.23 9.71
CA LYS A 26 71.20 -2.40 10.71
C LYS A 26 71.05 -3.54 11.73
N ASP A 27 70.05 -4.41 11.63
CA ASP A 27 69.99 -5.60 12.49
C ASP A 27 69.92 -6.92 11.70
N GLU A 28 71.02 -7.69 11.76
CA GLU A 28 71.23 -9.02 11.16
C GLU A 28 70.47 -10.15 11.88
N ALA A 29 69.17 -9.99 12.11
CA ALA A 29 68.31 -11.12 12.45
C ALA A 29 66.98 -10.98 11.72
N LYS A 30 66.88 -11.55 10.51
CA LYS A 30 65.60 -11.72 9.81
C LYS A 30 64.66 -12.51 10.72
N LYS A 31 63.77 -11.80 11.44
CA LYS A 31 62.64 -12.44 12.12
C LYS A 31 61.79 -13.09 11.03
N THR A 32 61.47 -14.36 11.19
CA THR A 32 60.42 -15.00 10.38
C THR A 32 59.13 -14.24 10.64
N PRO A 33 58.45 -13.70 9.61
CA PRO A 33 57.22 -12.95 9.79
C PRO A 33 56.17 -13.84 10.46
N GLU A 34 55.64 -13.37 11.59
CA GLU A 34 54.59 -14.05 12.34
C GLU A 34 53.21 -13.65 11.79
N TRP A 35 52.23 -14.55 11.93
CA TRP A 35 50.85 -14.25 11.58
C TRP A 35 50.21 -13.44 12.71
N GLU A 36 49.75 -12.24 12.39
CA GLU A 36 49.02 -11.38 13.33
C GLU A 36 47.55 -11.30 12.92
N GLN A 37 46.65 -11.49 13.88
CA GLN A 37 45.22 -11.29 13.65
C GLN A 37 44.94 -9.79 13.44
N VAL A 38 44.32 -9.47 12.31
CA VAL A 38 44.07 -8.09 11.86
C VAL A 38 42.65 -7.63 12.19
N ASN A 39 41.72 -8.56 12.39
CA ASN A 39 40.31 -8.24 12.68
C ASN A 39 39.93 -8.54 14.13
N LYS A 40 38.79 -8.00 14.58
CA LYS A 40 38.25 -8.25 15.93
C LYS A 40 37.84 -9.71 16.20
N GLY A 41 37.58 -10.53 15.17
CA GLY A 41 37.23 -11.95 15.31
C GLY A 41 35.94 -12.25 16.08
N THR A 42 35.11 -11.23 16.35
CA THR A 42 33.82 -11.38 17.04
C THR A 42 32.70 -10.90 16.13
N ALA A 43 31.65 -11.72 15.98
CA ALA A 43 30.47 -11.35 15.20
C ALA A 43 29.86 -10.02 15.69
N LEU A 44 29.56 -9.11 14.76
CA LEU A 44 29.12 -7.75 15.09
C LEU A 44 27.83 -7.73 15.94
N TRP A 45 26.88 -8.63 15.64
CA TRP A 45 25.62 -8.78 16.38
C TRP A 45 25.77 -9.38 17.79
N MET A 46 26.99 -9.76 18.20
CA MET A 46 27.29 -10.24 19.55
C MET A 46 27.94 -9.18 20.44
N ARG A 47 28.36 -8.05 19.86
CA ARG A 47 28.96 -6.92 20.59
C ARG A 47 27.86 -6.11 21.28
N ASN A 48 28.21 -5.43 22.38
CA ASN A 48 27.27 -4.49 22.98
C ASN A 48 26.98 -3.33 22.02
N LYS A 49 25.73 -2.87 22.00
CA LYS A 49 25.31 -1.79 21.09
C LYS A 49 26.11 -0.49 21.26
N SER A 50 26.57 -0.22 22.48
CA SER A 50 27.41 0.96 22.82
C SER A 50 28.79 0.92 22.17
N ASP A 51 29.25 -0.26 21.81
CA ASP A 51 30.62 -0.49 21.37
C ASP A 51 30.71 -0.62 19.85
N VAL A 52 29.59 -0.46 19.13
CA VAL A 52 29.48 -0.58 17.66
C VAL A 52 29.12 0.79 17.10
N SER A 53 29.95 1.32 16.19
CA SER A 53 29.68 2.60 15.53
C SER A 53 28.65 2.46 14.41
N ASP A 54 28.05 3.57 13.98
CA ASP A 54 27.11 3.58 12.85
C ASP A 54 27.79 3.12 11.55
N GLU A 55 29.07 3.47 11.34
CA GLU A 55 29.85 2.99 10.19
C GLU A 55 30.02 1.47 10.22
N GLU A 56 30.29 0.88 11.38
CA GLU A 56 30.38 -0.58 11.52
C GLU A 56 29.05 -1.26 11.20
N TYR A 57 27.91 -0.69 11.63
CA TYR A 57 26.59 -1.19 11.24
C TYR A 57 26.35 -1.09 9.74
N ASN A 58 26.72 0.03 9.11
CA ASN A 58 26.48 0.27 7.70
C ASN A 58 27.36 -0.64 6.81
N GLU A 59 28.64 -0.82 7.15
CA GLU A 59 29.52 -1.72 6.40
C GLU A 59 29.09 -3.18 6.56
N PHE A 60 28.62 -3.57 7.75
CA PHE A 60 28.06 -4.91 7.93
C PHE A 60 26.79 -5.12 7.10
N TYR A 61 25.88 -4.13 7.04
CA TYR A 61 24.71 -4.17 6.17
C TYR A 61 25.10 -4.40 4.71
N LYS A 62 26.01 -3.58 4.17
CA LYS A 62 26.51 -3.69 2.79
C LYS A 62 27.08 -5.07 2.51
N HIS A 63 27.87 -5.59 3.46
CA HIS A 63 28.47 -6.92 3.35
C HIS A 63 27.43 -8.05 3.31
N ILE A 64 26.44 -8.06 4.21
CA ILE A 64 25.47 -9.16 4.28
C ILE A 64 24.34 -9.03 3.25
N GLY A 65 23.98 -7.80 2.87
CA GLY A 65 22.89 -7.48 1.97
C GLY A 65 23.30 -7.39 0.51
N HIS A 66 24.61 -7.44 0.22
CA HIS A 66 25.17 -7.18 -1.10
C HIS A 66 24.72 -5.83 -1.68
N ASP A 67 24.56 -4.85 -0.80
CA ASP A 67 24.17 -3.48 -1.12
C ASP A 67 25.41 -2.58 -1.07
N PHE A 68 25.35 -1.46 -1.77
CA PHE A 68 26.38 -0.42 -1.78
C PHE A 68 25.93 0.85 -1.05
N GLU A 69 24.62 1.03 -0.85
CA GLU A 69 24.07 2.15 -0.09
C GLU A 69 24.01 1.84 1.41
N ASP A 70 23.96 2.89 2.23
CA ASP A 70 23.74 2.75 3.67
C ASP A 70 22.27 2.34 3.94
N PRO A 71 22.01 1.56 5.00
CA PRO A 71 20.64 1.22 5.37
C PRO A 71 19.89 2.47 5.84
N LEU A 72 18.58 2.52 5.61
CA LEU A 72 17.72 3.57 6.14
C LEU A 72 17.72 3.54 7.67
N ALA A 73 17.61 2.35 8.26
CA ALA A 73 17.62 2.17 9.70
C ALA A 73 18.04 0.75 10.08
N HIS A 74 18.40 0.57 11.34
CA HIS A 74 18.70 -0.74 11.90
C HIS A 74 18.11 -0.89 13.31
N VAL A 75 17.94 -2.14 13.72
CA VAL A 75 17.58 -2.52 15.08
C VAL A 75 18.43 -3.70 15.52
N HIS A 76 19.31 -3.45 16.49
CA HIS A 76 20.15 -4.46 17.14
C HIS A 76 19.52 -4.81 18.49
N ASN A 77 19.32 -6.09 18.82
CA ASN A 77 18.80 -6.56 20.11
C ASN A 77 19.35 -7.92 20.51
N ARG A 78 19.43 -8.16 21.82
CA ARG A 78 19.68 -9.46 22.43
C ARG A 78 18.50 -9.82 23.33
N VAL A 79 18.04 -11.06 23.25
CA VAL A 79 16.90 -11.59 24.01
C VAL A 79 17.40 -12.75 24.86
N GLU A 80 17.03 -12.71 26.14
CA GLU A 80 17.39 -13.73 27.13
C GLU A 80 16.11 -14.35 27.72
N GLY A 81 16.22 -15.54 28.31
CA GLY A 81 15.13 -16.20 29.02
C GLY A 81 14.52 -17.35 28.22
N LYS A 82 13.21 -17.27 27.89
CA LYS A 82 12.49 -18.41 27.29
C LYS A 82 13.01 -18.80 25.90
N ASN A 83 13.45 -17.80 25.12
CA ASN A 83 14.17 -18.00 23.88
C ASN A 83 15.40 -17.10 23.91
N GLU A 84 16.58 -17.69 23.78
CA GLU A 84 17.86 -16.98 23.73
C GLU A 84 18.31 -16.78 22.28
N TYR A 85 18.40 -15.51 21.88
CA TYR A 85 18.88 -15.13 20.55
C TYR A 85 19.31 -13.66 20.48
N SER A 86 20.22 -13.38 19.56
CA SER A 86 20.59 -12.04 19.12
C SER A 86 20.01 -11.77 17.74
N SER A 87 19.60 -10.53 17.47
CA SER A 87 19.09 -10.10 16.17
C SER A 87 19.64 -8.75 15.80
N LEU A 88 20.08 -8.60 14.56
CA LEU A 88 20.45 -7.33 13.97
C LEU A 88 19.77 -7.23 12.61
N LEU A 89 18.75 -6.39 12.55
CA LEU A 89 17.85 -6.24 11.40
C LEU A 89 17.95 -4.85 10.81
N TYR A 90 17.82 -4.74 9.50
CA TYR A 90 18.01 -3.54 8.72
C TYR A 90 16.80 -3.28 7.82
N ILE A 91 16.50 -1.99 7.65
CA ILE A 91 15.61 -1.47 6.61
C ILE A 91 16.52 -0.90 5.52
N PRO A 92 16.52 -1.45 4.30
CA PRO A 92 17.29 -0.89 3.19
C PRO A 92 16.94 0.56 2.90
N GLY A 93 17.90 1.33 2.37
CA GLY A 93 17.68 2.69 1.87
C GLY A 93 16.86 2.74 0.58
N ARG A 94 16.96 1.69 -0.23
CA ARG A 94 16.27 1.52 -1.52
C ARG A 94 15.69 0.12 -1.65
N ALA A 95 14.56 -0.01 -2.34
CA ALA A 95 14.01 -1.30 -2.71
C ALA A 95 14.99 -2.11 -3.58
N PRO A 96 15.28 -3.38 -3.23
CA PRO A 96 16.09 -4.22 -4.09
C PRO A 96 15.34 -4.58 -5.38
N PHE A 97 16.07 -4.84 -6.46
CA PHE A 97 15.46 -5.15 -7.77
C PHE A 97 14.55 -6.38 -7.74
N ASP A 98 14.84 -7.34 -6.85
CA ASP A 98 14.15 -8.61 -6.67
C ASP A 98 13.00 -8.53 -5.65
N LEU A 99 12.59 -7.33 -5.18
CA LEU A 99 11.55 -7.15 -4.17
C LEU A 99 10.19 -7.78 -4.55
N TRP A 100 9.91 -7.86 -5.85
CA TRP A 100 8.66 -8.40 -6.40
C TRP A 100 8.80 -9.84 -6.92
N ASP A 101 9.99 -10.42 -6.84
CA ASP A 101 10.23 -11.80 -7.27
C ASP A 101 9.74 -12.78 -6.21
N ARG A 102 8.97 -13.78 -6.65
CA ARG A 102 8.38 -14.79 -5.76
C ARG A 102 9.41 -15.72 -5.12
N GLU A 103 10.60 -15.84 -5.71
CA GLU A 103 11.69 -16.70 -5.26
C GLU A 103 12.86 -15.90 -4.68
N GLN A 104 12.58 -14.77 -4.01
CA GLN A 104 13.62 -13.91 -3.44
C GLN A 104 14.54 -14.72 -2.50
N LYS A 105 15.85 -14.71 -2.78
CA LYS A 105 16.85 -15.53 -2.05
C LYS A 105 17.53 -14.78 -0.91
N HIS A 106 17.31 -13.47 -0.80
CA HIS A 106 18.06 -12.60 0.11
C HIS A 106 17.13 -11.99 1.16
N GLY A 107 17.46 -12.13 2.44
CA GLY A 107 16.68 -11.55 3.54
C GLY A 107 17.38 -11.71 4.88
N VAL A 108 16.67 -12.18 5.90
CA VAL A 108 17.25 -12.44 7.22
C VAL A 108 18.00 -13.77 7.21
N LYS A 109 19.27 -13.74 7.61
CA LYS A 109 20.15 -14.90 7.71
C LYS A 109 20.01 -15.56 9.08
N LEU A 110 19.84 -16.89 9.11
CA LEU A 110 19.77 -17.65 10.35
C LEU A 110 21.15 -18.19 10.73
N TYR A 111 21.56 -17.87 11.95
CA TYR A 111 22.72 -18.43 12.64
C TYR A 111 22.26 -19.24 13.85
N VAL A 112 22.99 -20.29 14.17
CA VAL A 112 22.81 -21.06 15.40
C VAL A 112 24.17 -21.16 16.07
N ARG A 113 24.27 -20.60 17.28
CA ARG A 113 25.54 -20.52 18.03
C ARG A 113 26.67 -19.96 17.15
N ARG A 114 26.38 -18.88 16.41
CA ARG A 114 27.31 -18.20 15.49
C ARG A 114 27.71 -18.99 14.25
N VAL A 115 27.15 -20.19 14.04
CA VAL A 115 27.33 -20.97 12.82
C VAL A 115 26.23 -20.59 11.84
N PHE A 116 26.61 -20.16 10.63
CA PHE A 116 25.65 -19.89 9.57
C PHE A 116 24.90 -21.18 9.20
N ILE A 117 23.57 -21.10 9.16
CA ILE A 117 22.73 -22.23 8.79
C ILE A 117 22.17 -22.03 7.38
N MET A 118 21.46 -20.93 7.14
CA MET A 118 20.82 -20.66 5.85
C MET A 118 20.30 -19.22 5.72
N ASP A 119 20.07 -18.81 4.47
CA ASP A 119 19.27 -17.64 4.13
C ASP A 119 17.78 -18.04 4.12
N GLU A 120 16.95 -17.49 5.02
CA GLU A 120 15.50 -17.73 5.05
C GLU A 120 14.73 -16.49 5.54
N ALA A 121 14.43 -15.57 4.61
CA ALA A 121 13.56 -14.42 4.87
C ALA A 121 12.16 -14.86 5.34
N ASP A 122 11.54 -15.81 4.63
CA ASP A 122 10.12 -16.14 4.74
C ASP A 122 9.71 -16.84 6.07
N LYS A 123 10.67 -17.40 6.79
CA LYS A 123 10.42 -18.07 8.09
C LYS A 123 10.69 -17.16 9.28
N LEU A 124 11.61 -16.21 9.11
CA LEU A 124 11.97 -15.24 10.16
C LEU A 124 11.25 -13.91 10.00
N MET A 125 10.67 -13.64 8.84
CA MET A 125 9.86 -12.48 8.51
C MET A 125 8.64 -12.87 7.67
N PRO A 126 7.50 -12.20 7.85
CA PRO A 126 6.34 -12.32 6.97
C PRO A 126 6.59 -11.61 5.63
N ARG A 127 5.78 -11.93 4.61
CA ARG A 127 5.97 -11.42 3.24
C ARG A 127 5.81 -9.91 3.14
N TYR A 128 4.92 -9.31 3.91
CA TYR A 128 4.77 -7.85 3.99
C TYR A 128 5.98 -7.13 4.63
N LEU A 129 6.98 -7.86 5.15
CA LEU A 129 8.27 -7.34 5.63
C LEU A 129 9.48 -7.95 4.89
N ARG A 130 9.27 -8.52 3.70
CA ARG A 130 10.34 -9.16 2.89
C ARG A 130 11.52 -8.24 2.53
N PHE A 131 11.34 -6.92 2.62
CA PHE A 131 12.42 -5.95 2.45
C PHE A 131 13.46 -5.99 3.57
N VAL A 132 13.12 -6.53 4.76
CA VAL A 132 14.03 -6.56 5.90
C VAL A 132 15.23 -7.48 5.62
N LYS A 133 16.44 -6.94 5.82
CA LYS A 133 17.69 -7.71 5.76
C LYS A 133 18.28 -7.84 7.16
N GLY A 134 19.17 -8.79 7.39
CA GLY A 134 19.85 -8.88 8.67
C GLY A 134 20.24 -10.28 9.07
N VAL A 135 20.50 -10.45 10.37
CA VAL A 135 20.89 -11.72 10.97
C VAL A 135 20.06 -11.99 12.23
N VAL A 136 19.77 -13.25 12.47
CA VAL A 136 19.22 -13.78 13.71
C VAL A 136 20.09 -14.95 14.14
N ASP A 137 20.72 -14.85 15.30
CA ASP A 137 21.59 -15.88 15.86
C ASP A 137 20.95 -16.46 17.12
N SER A 138 20.52 -17.72 17.07
CA SER A 138 19.88 -18.39 18.20
C SER A 138 20.84 -19.35 18.89
N ASP A 139 20.99 -19.20 20.21
CA ASP A 139 21.76 -20.14 21.03
C ASP A 139 20.96 -21.43 21.34
N ASP A 140 19.65 -21.34 21.11
CA ASP A 140 18.60 -22.22 21.61
C ASP A 140 18.10 -23.26 20.59
N LEU A 141 18.55 -23.14 19.34
CA LEU A 141 18.23 -24.04 18.25
C LEU A 141 19.32 -25.11 18.12
N PRO A 142 18.97 -26.33 17.64
CA PRO A 142 19.96 -27.35 17.34
C PRO A 142 20.71 -27.01 16.05
N LEU A 143 22.01 -27.31 15.98
CA LEU A 143 22.85 -27.03 14.80
C LEU A 143 22.42 -27.84 13.56
N ASN A 144 21.89 -29.05 13.74
CA ASN A 144 21.44 -29.94 12.67
C ASN A 144 20.00 -29.62 12.21
N VAL A 145 19.59 -28.35 12.26
CA VAL A 145 18.25 -27.93 11.88
C VAL A 145 18.08 -27.96 10.36
N SER A 146 17.15 -28.80 9.88
CA SER A 146 16.77 -28.84 8.47
C SER A 146 15.69 -27.80 8.16
N ARG A 147 15.51 -27.46 6.88
CA ARG A 147 14.42 -26.56 6.43
C ARG A 147 13.06 -27.06 6.89
N GLU A 148 12.80 -28.36 6.81
CA GLU A 148 11.56 -28.99 7.28
C GLU A 148 11.36 -28.80 8.79
N LEU A 149 12.42 -28.97 9.59
CA LEU A 149 12.34 -28.81 11.04
C LEU A 149 12.01 -27.36 11.43
N LEU A 150 12.51 -26.36 10.67
CA LEU A 150 12.20 -24.94 10.90
C LEU A 150 10.72 -24.63 10.68
N GLN A 151 10.06 -25.26 9.71
CA GLN A 151 8.67 -24.96 9.36
C GLN A 151 7.67 -25.26 10.48
N HIS A 152 7.99 -26.20 11.36
CA HIS A 152 7.10 -26.65 12.43
C HIS A 152 7.64 -26.30 13.83
N ASN A 153 8.63 -25.40 13.92
CA ASN A 153 9.28 -25.07 15.18
C ASN A 153 8.65 -23.84 15.86
N LYS A 154 7.98 -24.07 16.99
CA LYS A 154 7.37 -23.01 17.81
C LYS A 154 8.37 -21.93 18.29
N LYS A 155 9.66 -22.27 18.44
CA LYS A 155 10.70 -21.27 18.77
C LYS A 155 10.89 -20.29 17.61
N ILE A 156 10.94 -20.78 16.37
CA ILE A 156 11.06 -19.94 15.17
C ILE A 156 9.86 -19.01 15.04
N ASP A 157 8.63 -19.52 15.23
CA ASP A 157 7.43 -18.68 15.23
C ASP A 157 7.51 -17.56 16.27
N SER A 158 7.98 -17.89 17.48
CA SER A 158 8.14 -16.90 18.56
C SER A 158 9.20 -15.85 18.24
N ILE A 159 10.34 -16.27 17.67
CA ILE A 159 11.41 -15.37 17.22
C ILE A 159 10.91 -14.46 16.10
N ARG A 160 10.21 -15.02 15.09
CA ARG A 160 9.57 -14.27 14.00
C ARG A 160 8.63 -13.20 14.55
N SER A 161 7.65 -13.58 15.38
CA SER A 161 6.68 -12.62 15.94
C SER A 161 7.34 -11.51 16.76
N ALA A 162 8.39 -11.83 17.53
CA ALA A 162 9.12 -10.84 18.30
C ALA A 162 9.95 -9.90 17.40
N ASN A 163 10.51 -10.39 16.30
CA ASN A 163 11.23 -9.59 15.33
C ASN A 163 10.30 -8.70 14.49
N VAL A 164 9.13 -9.20 14.09
CA VAL A 164 8.06 -8.39 13.46
C VAL A 164 7.71 -7.19 14.33
N LYS A 165 7.43 -7.41 15.62
CA LYS A 165 7.11 -6.33 16.56
C LYS A 165 8.24 -5.30 16.69
N ARG A 166 9.50 -5.73 16.62
CA ARG A 166 10.67 -4.84 16.64
C ARG A 166 10.78 -4.01 15.38
N VAL A 167 10.58 -4.61 14.21
CA VAL A 167 10.59 -3.91 12.92
C VAL A 167 9.46 -2.89 12.88
N LEU A 168 8.23 -3.28 13.22
CA LEU A 168 7.10 -2.35 13.26
C LEU A 168 7.32 -1.22 14.29
N GLY A 169 7.89 -1.53 15.45
CA GLY A 169 8.24 -0.50 16.44
C GLY A 169 9.36 0.44 15.99
N LEU A 170 10.32 -0.04 15.19
CA LEU A 170 11.32 0.81 14.55
C LEU A 170 10.66 1.75 13.53
N LEU A 171 9.79 1.22 12.66
CA LEU A 171 9.06 2.02 11.68
C LEU A 171 8.18 3.09 12.35
N GLU A 172 7.49 2.73 13.43
CA GLU A 172 6.69 3.67 14.23
C GLU A 172 7.57 4.79 14.82
N LYS A 173 8.74 4.45 15.36
CA LYS A 173 9.70 5.42 15.87
C LYS A 173 10.20 6.36 14.77
N ILE A 174 10.48 5.85 13.57
CA ILE A 174 10.91 6.66 12.42
C ILE A 174 9.78 7.57 11.97
N ALA A 175 8.56 7.04 11.84
CA ALA A 175 7.36 7.79 11.48
C ALA A 175 7.12 8.98 12.40
N LYS A 176 7.33 8.80 13.71
CA LYS A 176 7.09 9.84 14.72
C LYS A 176 8.21 10.88 14.82
N ASN A 177 9.47 10.46 14.73
CA ASN A 177 10.61 11.33 15.06
C ASN A 177 11.39 11.82 13.82
N GLU A 178 11.27 11.14 12.68
CA GLU A 178 12.02 11.40 11.46
C GLU A 178 11.08 11.32 10.22
N PRO A 179 10.05 12.18 10.11
CA PRO A 179 9.00 12.05 9.10
C PRO A 179 9.52 12.06 7.65
N GLU A 180 10.55 12.85 7.34
CA GLU A 180 11.18 12.86 6.00
C GLU A 180 11.83 11.52 5.66
N LYS A 181 12.43 10.86 6.66
CA LYS A 181 13.02 9.53 6.51
C LYS A 181 11.94 8.46 6.36
N TYR A 182 10.83 8.62 7.09
CA TYR A 182 9.67 7.75 6.90
C TYR A 182 9.06 7.89 5.51
N GLN A 183 9.02 9.10 4.95
CA GLN A 183 8.55 9.33 3.59
C GLN A 183 9.42 8.59 2.57
N LYS A 184 10.75 8.59 2.72
CA LYS A 184 11.66 7.79 1.88
C LYS A 184 11.37 6.29 2.02
N PHE A 185 11.20 5.80 3.24
CA PHE A 185 10.79 4.41 3.47
C PHE A 185 9.47 4.08 2.76
N TRP A 186 8.48 4.96 2.87
CA TRP A 186 7.15 4.73 2.29
C TRP A 186 7.19 4.68 0.77
N GLN A 187 7.99 5.55 0.13
CA GLN A 187 8.16 5.56 -1.33
C GLN A 187 8.71 4.22 -1.86
N GLU A 188 9.63 3.60 -1.12
CA GLU A 188 10.27 2.34 -1.53
C GLU A 188 9.45 1.10 -1.14
N PHE A 189 8.82 1.11 0.04
CA PHE A 189 8.26 -0.10 0.67
C PHE A 189 6.78 -0.01 1.03
N GLY A 190 6.12 1.13 0.83
CA GLY A 190 4.72 1.35 1.20
C GLY A 190 3.78 0.31 0.58
N ASN A 191 3.97 -0.01 -0.71
CA ASN A 191 3.16 -1.01 -1.40
C ASN A 191 3.32 -2.42 -0.83
N VAL A 192 4.51 -2.74 -0.31
CA VAL A 192 4.76 -4.02 0.38
C VAL A 192 4.10 -4.02 1.76
N LEU A 193 4.19 -2.91 2.50
CA LEU A 193 3.59 -2.80 3.83
C LEU A 193 2.06 -2.87 3.78
N LYS A 194 1.43 -2.39 2.70
CA LYS A 194 -0.02 -2.48 2.45
C LYS A 194 -0.54 -3.92 2.34
N GLU A 195 0.32 -4.91 2.10
CA GLU A 195 -0.08 -6.33 2.13
C GLU A 195 -0.33 -6.83 3.57
N GLY A 196 0.27 -6.17 4.56
CA GLY A 196 0.28 -6.59 5.97
C GLY A 196 -1.10 -6.80 6.61
N PRO A 197 -2.10 -5.92 6.42
CA PRO A 197 -3.43 -6.10 7.03
C PRO A 197 -4.17 -7.37 6.60
N ALA A 198 -3.83 -7.94 5.45
CA ALA A 198 -4.39 -9.20 4.95
C ALA A 198 -3.60 -10.44 5.43
N GLU A 199 -2.30 -10.28 5.72
CA GLU A 199 -1.40 -11.37 6.12
C GLU A 199 -1.30 -11.52 7.65
N ASP A 200 -1.23 -10.41 8.40
CA ASP A 200 -0.88 -10.37 9.82
C ASP A 200 -1.97 -9.68 10.66
N PHE A 201 -3.05 -10.42 10.89
CA PHE A 201 -4.18 -9.96 11.72
C PHE A 201 -3.77 -9.56 13.14
N ALA A 202 -2.72 -10.17 13.70
CA ALA A 202 -2.26 -9.90 15.06
C ALA A 202 -1.59 -8.52 15.20
N ASN A 203 -1.02 -7.99 14.12
CA ASN A 203 -0.41 -6.66 14.08
C ASN A 203 -1.16 -5.67 13.18
N LYS A 204 -2.35 -6.04 12.70
CA LYS A 204 -3.16 -5.25 11.74
C LYS A 204 -3.33 -3.79 12.13
N GLU A 205 -3.67 -3.52 13.39
CA GLU A 205 -3.86 -2.16 13.90
C GLU A 205 -2.55 -1.34 13.82
N LYS A 206 -1.45 -1.92 14.31
CA LYS A 206 -0.13 -1.30 14.24
C LYS A 206 0.35 -1.06 12.81
N ILE A 207 0.04 -1.98 11.90
CA ILE A 207 0.34 -1.81 10.48
C ILE A 207 -0.50 -0.67 9.91
N ALA A 208 -1.78 -0.56 10.26
CA ALA A 208 -2.67 0.50 9.80
C ALA A 208 -2.18 1.91 10.22
N GLU A 209 -1.63 2.06 11.42
CA GLU A 209 -1.02 3.33 11.90
C GLU A 209 0.20 3.77 11.05
N LEU A 210 0.90 2.81 10.44
CA LEU A 210 2.05 3.05 9.57
C LEU A 210 1.65 3.41 8.13
N LEU A 211 0.40 3.19 7.72
CA LEU A 211 -0.03 3.46 6.35
C LEU A 211 -0.05 4.96 6.06
N ARG A 212 0.24 5.32 4.81
CA ARG A 212 0.18 6.70 4.30
C ARG A 212 -0.60 6.75 3.00
N PHE A 213 -1.42 7.78 2.83
CA PHE A 213 -2.33 7.90 1.70
C PHE A 213 -2.38 9.33 1.19
N ALA A 214 -2.51 9.50 -0.12
CA ALA A 214 -2.90 10.78 -0.66
C ALA A 214 -4.37 11.06 -0.29
N SER A 215 -4.77 12.32 -0.25
CA SER A 215 -6.14 12.70 0.12
C SER A 215 -6.63 13.92 -0.67
N THR A 216 -7.94 14.15 -0.66
CA THR A 216 -8.55 15.32 -1.33
C THR A 216 -8.15 16.66 -0.74
N LYS A 217 -7.63 16.68 0.49
CA LYS A 217 -7.11 17.90 1.15
C LYS A 217 -5.60 18.10 0.98
N GLY A 218 -4.88 17.15 0.38
CA GLY A 218 -3.44 17.31 0.09
C GLY A 218 -3.20 18.14 -1.17
N ALA A 219 -2.03 18.80 -1.27
CA ALA A 219 -1.69 19.63 -2.42
C ALA A 219 -1.32 18.82 -3.68
N ASN A 220 -0.83 17.59 -3.51
CA ASN A 220 -0.42 16.69 -4.60
C ASN A 220 -0.43 15.22 -4.13
N LYS A 221 0.04 14.30 -5.00
CA LYS A 221 0.08 12.86 -4.72
C LYS A 221 1.17 12.45 -3.75
N GLU A 222 2.21 13.26 -3.59
CA GLU A 222 3.36 13.01 -2.72
C GLU A 222 3.09 13.46 -1.28
N GLU A 223 2.14 14.38 -1.07
CA GLU A 223 1.69 14.80 0.24
C GLU A 223 0.72 13.76 0.81
N LEU A 224 1.29 12.86 1.61
CA LEU A 224 0.57 11.74 2.19
C LEU A 224 0.21 12.02 3.65
N ILE A 225 -0.98 11.57 4.05
CA ILE A 225 -1.45 11.59 5.42
C ILE A 225 -1.56 10.19 5.98
N SER A 226 -1.39 10.05 7.29
CA SER A 226 -1.71 8.85 8.06
C SER A 226 -3.22 8.74 8.32
N LEU A 227 -3.66 7.55 8.73
CA LEU A 227 -5.04 7.37 9.20
C LEU A 227 -5.30 8.13 10.51
N ASP A 228 -4.29 8.31 11.35
CA ASP A 228 -4.39 9.12 12.56
C ASP A 228 -4.66 10.59 12.23
N GLU A 229 -3.87 11.18 11.32
CA GLU A 229 -4.09 12.55 10.86
C GLU A 229 -5.45 12.73 10.17
N TYR A 230 -5.94 11.68 9.48
CA TYR A 230 -7.30 11.69 8.95
C TYR A 230 -8.31 11.79 10.08
N VAL A 231 -8.23 10.89 11.08
CA VAL A 231 -9.16 10.81 12.20
C VAL A 231 -9.15 12.09 13.05
N GLU A 232 -7.98 12.66 13.31
CA GLU A 232 -7.83 13.93 14.05
C GLU A 232 -8.50 15.10 13.35
N LYS A 233 -8.56 15.08 12.01
CA LYS A 233 -9.14 16.14 11.18
C LYS A 233 -10.57 15.82 10.71
N MET A 234 -11.19 14.78 11.25
CA MET A 234 -12.59 14.45 10.98
C MET A 234 -13.51 15.55 11.58
N PRO A 235 -14.51 16.06 10.85
CA PRO A 235 -15.59 16.84 11.41
C PRO A 235 -16.31 16.06 12.52
N GLU A 236 -16.86 16.76 13.52
CA GLU A 236 -17.46 16.14 14.73
C GLU A 236 -18.53 15.08 14.42
N LYS A 237 -19.34 15.31 13.37
CA LYS A 237 -20.43 14.42 12.93
C LYS A 237 -20.00 13.30 11.99
N GLN A 238 -18.72 13.23 11.62
CA GLN A 238 -18.23 12.19 10.72
C GLN A 238 -17.93 10.91 11.51
N GLU A 239 -18.55 9.80 11.07
CA GLU A 239 -18.38 8.50 11.71
C GLU A 239 -17.51 7.53 10.91
N LYS A 240 -17.33 7.75 9.61
CA LYS A 240 -16.67 6.83 8.68
C LYS A 240 -15.41 7.46 8.09
N ILE A 241 -14.42 6.63 7.72
CA ILE A 241 -13.27 7.03 6.92
C ILE A 241 -13.59 6.79 5.45
N TYR A 242 -13.69 7.85 4.66
CA TYR A 242 -14.06 7.74 3.24
C TYR A 242 -12.83 7.54 2.35
N TYR A 243 -12.93 6.63 1.39
CA TYR A 243 -11.88 6.40 0.39
C TYR A 243 -12.46 6.17 -1.02
N ILE A 244 -11.62 6.38 -2.03
CA ILE A 244 -11.86 5.97 -3.41
C ILE A 244 -10.67 5.18 -3.92
N THR A 245 -10.94 4.13 -4.71
CA THR A 245 -9.91 3.40 -5.46
C THR A 245 -9.98 3.74 -6.94
N ALA A 246 -8.83 3.96 -7.59
CA ALA A 246 -8.75 4.23 -9.02
C ALA A 246 -7.40 3.80 -9.61
N ASP A 247 -7.29 3.76 -10.95
CA ASP A 247 -6.04 3.38 -11.65
C ASP A 247 -4.96 4.47 -11.61
N SER A 248 -5.31 5.71 -11.22
CA SER A 248 -4.37 6.82 -11.14
C SER A 248 -4.83 7.89 -10.17
N TYR A 249 -3.88 8.70 -9.69
CA TYR A 249 -4.15 9.87 -8.86
C TYR A 249 -5.13 10.85 -9.52
N ALA A 250 -4.96 11.14 -10.81
CA ALA A 250 -5.87 12.04 -11.53
C ALA A 250 -7.30 11.49 -11.60
N ALA A 251 -7.46 10.19 -11.90
CA ALA A 251 -8.76 9.54 -11.94
C ALA A 251 -9.45 9.54 -10.57
N ALA A 252 -8.69 9.27 -9.50
CA ALA A 252 -9.21 9.36 -8.12
C ALA A 252 -9.61 10.80 -7.78
N LEU A 253 -8.70 11.75 -7.97
CA LEU A 253 -8.86 13.15 -7.57
C LEU A 253 -10.00 13.84 -8.30
N HIS A 254 -10.26 13.52 -9.57
CA HIS A 254 -11.30 14.16 -10.38
C HIS A 254 -12.61 13.36 -10.48
N SER A 255 -12.76 12.29 -9.70
CA SER A 255 -13.96 11.46 -9.71
C SER A 255 -15.22 12.25 -9.31
N PRO A 256 -16.35 12.07 -10.02
CA PRO A 256 -17.65 12.65 -9.64
C PRO A 256 -18.12 12.24 -8.23
N HIS A 257 -17.69 11.05 -7.77
CA HIS A 257 -18.02 10.53 -6.44
C HIS A 257 -17.55 11.41 -5.28
N LEU A 258 -16.61 12.32 -5.54
CA LEU A 258 -16.04 13.22 -4.54
C LEU A 258 -16.84 14.51 -4.35
N GLU A 259 -17.77 14.84 -5.25
CA GLU A 259 -18.43 16.15 -5.31
C GLU A 259 -19.13 16.55 -4.00
N VAL A 260 -20.03 15.71 -3.50
CA VAL A 260 -20.71 15.96 -2.22
C VAL A 260 -19.72 16.07 -1.05
N PHE A 261 -18.65 15.29 -1.06
CA PHE A 261 -17.63 15.32 -0.01
C PHE A 261 -16.83 16.62 -0.06
N ARG A 262 -16.47 17.11 -1.25
CA ARG A 262 -15.85 18.44 -1.42
C ARG A 262 -16.78 19.54 -0.94
N LYS A 263 -18.06 19.51 -1.33
CA LYS A 263 -19.07 20.49 -0.89
C LYS A 263 -19.23 20.54 0.64
N LYS A 264 -19.14 19.38 1.30
CA LYS A 264 -19.23 19.24 2.77
C LYS A 264 -17.87 19.35 3.48
N GLU A 265 -16.81 19.66 2.75
CA GLU A 265 -15.42 19.75 3.26
C GLU A 265 -14.93 18.48 3.98
N VAL A 266 -15.47 17.32 3.59
CA VAL A 266 -15.08 16.00 4.11
C VAL A 266 -13.87 15.49 3.34
N ASN A 267 -12.84 15.04 4.06
CA ASN A 267 -11.65 14.48 3.45
C ASN A 267 -11.92 13.07 2.90
N VAL A 268 -11.35 12.73 1.76
CA VAL A 268 -11.44 11.39 1.15
C VAL A 268 -10.04 10.91 0.81
N LEU A 269 -9.71 9.67 1.20
CA LEU A 269 -8.44 9.03 0.86
C LEU A 269 -8.43 8.59 -0.61
N LEU A 270 -7.33 8.89 -1.31
CA LEU A 270 -7.14 8.59 -2.73
C LEU A 270 -6.20 7.38 -2.86
N LEU A 271 -6.78 6.21 -3.11
CA LEU A 271 -6.06 4.94 -3.19
C LEU A 271 -5.87 4.57 -4.66
N THR A 272 -4.61 4.44 -5.09
CA THR A 272 -4.27 4.36 -6.52
C THR A 272 -3.24 3.30 -6.86
N ASP A 273 -2.75 2.57 -5.85
CA ASP A 273 -1.88 1.43 -6.05
C ASP A 273 -2.72 0.16 -6.25
N ARG A 274 -2.21 -0.79 -7.05
CA ARG A 274 -2.90 -2.06 -7.30
C ARG A 274 -3.21 -2.85 -6.02
N VAL A 275 -2.33 -2.77 -5.02
CA VAL A 275 -2.50 -3.43 -3.73
C VAL A 275 -3.64 -2.81 -2.89
N ASP A 276 -4.10 -1.60 -3.22
CA ASP A 276 -5.09 -0.90 -2.41
C ASP A 276 -6.47 -1.58 -2.38
N GLU A 277 -6.90 -2.19 -3.50
CA GLU A 277 -8.11 -3.01 -3.54
C GLU A 277 -8.04 -4.18 -2.55
N TRP A 278 -6.86 -4.81 -2.52
CA TRP A 278 -6.60 -5.90 -1.57
C TRP A 278 -6.58 -5.38 -0.14
N LEU A 279 -5.93 -4.25 0.11
CA LEU A 279 -5.88 -3.61 1.42
C LEU A 279 -7.28 -3.32 1.98
N VAL A 280 -8.13 -2.60 1.25
CA VAL A 280 -9.46 -2.19 1.75
C VAL A 280 -10.46 -3.34 1.84
N SER A 281 -10.19 -4.46 1.16
CA SER A 281 -10.93 -5.70 1.35
C SER A 281 -10.59 -6.42 2.67
N HIS A 282 -9.50 -6.04 3.35
CA HIS A 282 -9.10 -6.61 4.64
C HIS A 282 -9.10 -5.58 5.78
N LEU A 283 -8.88 -4.29 5.49
CA LEU A 283 -8.90 -3.19 6.46
C LEU A 283 -10.28 -2.52 6.48
N HIS A 284 -11.21 -3.06 7.26
CA HIS A 284 -12.59 -2.58 7.33
C HIS A 284 -12.80 -1.43 8.32
N GLU A 285 -11.94 -1.28 9.31
CA GLU A 285 -12.05 -0.25 10.35
C GLU A 285 -10.68 0.18 10.86
N PHE A 286 -10.62 1.39 11.40
CA PHE A 286 -9.45 1.93 12.10
C PHE A 286 -9.92 2.76 13.30
N LYS A 287 -9.41 2.46 14.51
CA LYS A 287 -9.81 3.13 15.77
C LYS A 287 -11.33 3.27 15.96
N GLY A 288 -12.05 2.20 15.62
CA GLY A 288 -13.53 2.13 15.70
C GLY A 288 -14.29 2.88 14.61
N LYS A 289 -13.59 3.48 13.63
CA LYS A 289 -14.19 4.16 12.49
C LYS A 289 -14.18 3.23 11.28
N PRO A 290 -15.35 2.82 10.73
CA PRO A 290 -15.39 1.97 9.54
C PRO A 290 -14.88 2.72 8.30
N LEU A 291 -14.19 1.99 7.41
CA LEU A 291 -13.76 2.48 6.11
C LEU A 291 -14.89 2.27 5.09
N GLN A 292 -15.24 3.32 4.34
CA GLN A 292 -16.33 3.31 3.37
C GLN A 292 -15.83 3.81 2.01
N SER A 293 -16.07 3.01 0.97
CA SER A 293 -15.84 3.45 -0.39
C SER A 293 -16.91 4.47 -0.80
N VAL A 294 -16.49 5.58 -1.41
CA VAL A 294 -17.40 6.59 -1.99
C VAL A 294 -18.03 6.14 -3.32
N ALA A 295 -17.49 5.08 -3.93
CA ALA A 295 -17.91 4.53 -5.23
C ALA A 295 -18.68 3.20 -5.10
N LYS A 296 -19.12 2.84 -3.89
CA LYS A 296 -19.95 1.65 -3.64
C LYS A 296 -21.22 1.99 -2.89
N GLY A 297 -22.24 1.17 -3.14
CA GLY A 297 -23.47 1.14 -2.36
C GLY A 297 -24.30 2.40 -2.47
N GLN A 298 -25.27 2.55 -1.58
CA GLN A 298 -25.96 3.82 -1.41
C GLN A 298 -25.10 4.80 -0.59
N LEU A 299 -25.12 6.09 -0.93
CA LEU A 299 -24.42 7.08 -0.13
C LEU A 299 -25.13 7.16 1.23
N ASP A 300 -24.37 6.88 2.28
CA ASP A 300 -24.81 7.10 3.65
C ASP A 300 -23.77 7.97 4.36
N LEU A 301 -24.10 9.26 4.41
CA LEU A 301 -23.32 10.29 5.09
C LEU A 301 -23.66 10.39 6.60
N GLY A 302 -24.63 9.61 7.10
CA GLY A 302 -25.06 9.66 8.49
C GLY A 302 -25.43 11.08 8.94
N GLU A 303 -24.89 11.51 10.08
CA GLU A 303 -25.15 12.85 10.64
C GLU A 303 -24.55 14.01 9.82
N LEU A 304 -23.74 13.72 8.78
CA LEU A 304 -23.28 14.73 7.83
C LEU A 304 -24.33 15.09 6.79
N GLU A 305 -25.41 14.32 6.65
CA GLU A 305 -26.57 14.74 5.85
C GLU A 305 -27.21 15.98 6.48
N GLU A 306 -27.52 16.98 5.65
CA GLU A 306 -28.39 18.05 6.14
C GLU A 306 -29.79 17.44 6.31
N PRO A 307 -30.56 17.88 7.31
CA PRO A 307 -31.94 17.44 7.48
C PRO A 307 -32.80 18.05 6.37
N GLU A 308 -32.67 17.55 5.14
CA GLU A 308 -33.78 17.61 4.20
C GLU A 308 -34.89 16.73 4.76
N SER A 309 -36.13 17.23 4.73
CA SER A 309 -37.24 16.39 5.15
C SER A 309 -37.26 15.16 4.23
N LYS A 310 -37.41 13.96 4.79
CA LYS A 310 -37.59 12.73 4.01
C LYS A 310 -38.72 12.89 2.97
N GLU A 311 -39.70 13.74 3.27
CA GLU A 311 -40.76 14.15 2.36
C GLU A 311 -40.26 14.91 1.12
N ALA A 312 -39.27 15.80 1.24
CA ALA A 312 -38.69 16.51 0.10
C ALA A 312 -37.93 15.56 -0.82
N GLN A 313 -37.16 14.63 -0.26
CA GLN A 313 -36.45 13.61 -1.04
C GLN A 313 -37.43 12.65 -1.75
N GLN A 314 -38.51 12.26 -1.08
CA GLN A 314 -39.56 11.43 -1.69
C GLN A 314 -40.27 12.16 -2.83
N LYS A 315 -40.69 13.41 -2.62
CA LYS A 315 -41.31 14.22 -3.69
C LYS A 315 -40.39 14.41 -4.88
N PHE A 316 -39.12 14.73 -4.64
CA PHE A 316 -38.13 14.87 -5.70
C PHE A 316 -37.95 13.57 -6.50
N ALA A 317 -37.96 12.42 -5.82
CA ALA A 317 -37.91 11.12 -6.48
C ALA A 317 -39.17 10.83 -7.32
N GLU A 318 -40.35 11.17 -6.80
CA GLU A 318 -41.63 11.02 -7.52
C GLU A 318 -41.69 11.93 -8.76
N GLU A 319 -41.21 13.17 -8.66
CA GLU A 319 -41.18 14.15 -9.76
C GLU A 319 -40.32 13.67 -10.95
N HIS A 320 -39.25 12.93 -10.68
CA HIS A 320 -38.33 12.44 -11.71
C HIS A 320 -38.48 10.94 -12.03
N GLN A 321 -39.53 10.27 -11.53
CA GLN A 321 -39.72 8.84 -11.77
C GLN A 321 -39.82 8.51 -13.28
N SER A 322 -40.52 9.34 -14.05
CA SER A 322 -40.64 9.18 -15.51
C SER A 322 -39.28 9.20 -16.21
N LEU A 323 -38.38 10.11 -15.82
CA LEU A 323 -37.02 10.18 -16.34
C LEU A 323 -36.25 8.88 -16.08
N LEU A 324 -36.28 8.39 -14.83
CA LEU A 324 -35.58 7.16 -14.44
C LEU A 324 -36.07 5.94 -15.23
N GLU A 325 -37.38 5.82 -15.44
CA GLU A 325 -37.99 4.74 -16.22
C GLU A 325 -37.57 4.82 -17.70
N ARG A 326 -37.56 6.01 -18.30
CA ARG A 326 -37.10 6.21 -19.68
C ARG A 326 -35.62 5.86 -19.84
N VAL A 327 -34.76 6.31 -18.94
CA VAL A 327 -33.33 5.97 -18.95
C VAL A 327 -33.13 4.46 -18.77
N THR A 328 -33.84 3.84 -17.84
CA THR A 328 -33.77 2.38 -17.62
C THR A 328 -34.16 1.62 -18.88
N LYS A 329 -35.23 2.04 -19.57
CA LYS A 329 -35.65 1.44 -20.84
C LYS A 329 -34.61 1.61 -21.95
N ALA A 330 -33.97 2.77 -22.04
CA ALA A 330 -32.96 3.06 -23.05
C ALA A 330 -31.66 2.25 -22.86
N LEU A 331 -31.28 2.01 -21.60
CA LEU A 331 -30.05 1.27 -21.25
C LEU A 331 -30.29 -0.25 -21.14
N GLY A 332 -31.52 -0.67 -20.84
CA GLY A 332 -31.92 -2.07 -20.75
C GLY A 332 -31.00 -2.88 -19.83
N GLU A 333 -30.45 -3.97 -20.36
CA GLU A 333 -29.62 -4.91 -19.61
C GLU A 333 -28.22 -4.39 -19.26
N THR A 334 -27.83 -3.20 -19.71
CA THR A 334 -26.51 -2.60 -19.47
C THR A 334 -26.33 -2.18 -18.01
N VAL A 335 -27.42 -1.80 -17.34
CA VAL A 335 -27.43 -1.35 -15.94
C VAL A 335 -28.25 -2.31 -15.07
N LYS A 336 -27.94 -2.33 -13.78
CA LYS A 336 -28.73 -3.03 -12.76
C LYS A 336 -29.93 -2.21 -12.33
N GLU A 337 -29.74 -0.90 -12.20
CA GLU A 337 -30.70 0.05 -11.68
C GLU A 337 -30.30 1.46 -12.16
N VAL A 338 -31.29 2.35 -12.32
CA VAL A 338 -31.08 3.79 -12.49
C VAL A 338 -31.75 4.51 -11.34
N ARG A 339 -31.03 5.40 -10.66
CA ARG A 339 -31.56 6.16 -9.52
C ARG A 339 -31.05 7.59 -9.47
N ILE A 340 -31.69 8.41 -8.67
CA ILE A 340 -31.22 9.78 -8.40
C ILE A 340 -29.97 9.71 -7.51
N SER A 341 -28.94 10.48 -7.87
CA SER A 341 -27.74 10.56 -7.07
C SER A 341 -27.93 11.41 -5.82
N LYS A 342 -27.32 10.97 -4.72
CA LYS A 342 -27.06 11.79 -3.53
C LYS A 342 -25.62 12.35 -3.50
N ARG A 343 -24.79 11.96 -4.46
CA ARG A 343 -23.33 12.21 -4.50
C ARG A 343 -22.96 13.38 -5.39
N LEU A 344 -23.74 13.58 -6.46
CA LEU A 344 -23.44 14.53 -7.51
C LEU A 344 -23.96 15.93 -7.17
N THR A 345 -23.17 16.93 -7.51
CA THR A 345 -23.53 18.35 -7.45
C THR A 345 -23.40 19.00 -8.82
N GLU A 346 -22.33 18.70 -9.55
CA GLU A 346 -21.96 19.31 -10.82
C GLU A 346 -21.94 18.30 -11.97
N SER A 347 -21.67 17.02 -11.72
CA SER A 347 -21.70 16.02 -12.80
C SER A 347 -23.11 15.56 -13.13
N PRO A 348 -23.37 15.17 -14.40
CA PRO A 348 -24.68 14.70 -14.84
C PRO A 348 -25.00 13.27 -14.38
N ALA A 349 -23.98 12.40 -14.27
CA ALA A 349 -24.15 11.02 -13.83
C ALA A 349 -22.84 10.41 -13.31
N CYS A 350 -22.96 9.33 -12.54
CA CYS A 350 -21.86 8.43 -12.18
C CYS A 350 -22.38 6.97 -12.09
N LEU A 351 -21.46 6.02 -12.11
CA LEU A 351 -21.71 4.60 -11.93
C LEU A 351 -21.26 4.15 -10.55
N VAL A 352 -22.08 3.31 -9.94
CA VAL A 352 -21.84 2.77 -8.61
C VAL A 352 -22.03 1.25 -8.66
N VAL A 353 -21.22 0.50 -7.90
CA VAL A 353 -21.43 -0.94 -7.72
C VAL A 353 -22.13 -1.21 -6.39
N GLY A 354 -22.77 -2.37 -6.24
CA GLY A 354 -23.37 -2.76 -4.96
C GLY A 354 -22.33 -2.86 -3.83
N ASP A 355 -22.77 -2.78 -2.57
CA ASP A 355 -21.90 -2.79 -1.39
C ASP A 355 -20.93 -3.99 -1.35
N TYR A 356 -21.42 -5.15 -1.75
CA TYR A 356 -20.67 -6.41 -1.77
C TYR A 356 -20.15 -6.79 -3.16
N ASP A 357 -20.43 -5.97 -4.18
CA ASP A 357 -19.96 -6.23 -5.54
C ASP A 357 -18.48 -5.83 -5.66
N MET A 358 -17.79 -6.44 -6.62
CA MET A 358 -16.42 -6.08 -6.97
C MET A 358 -16.38 -4.65 -7.49
N SER A 359 -15.42 -3.84 -7.02
CA SER A 359 -15.23 -2.49 -7.56
C SER A 359 -14.88 -2.55 -9.05
N ALA A 360 -15.23 -1.50 -9.80
CA ALA A 360 -14.84 -1.39 -11.20
C ALA A 360 -13.31 -1.47 -11.36
N ASN A 361 -12.58 -0.86 -10.43
CA ASN A 361 -11.13 -0.92 -10.39
C ASN A 361 -10.59 -2.34 -10.19
N LEU A 362 -11.12 -3.10 -9.22
CA LEU A 362 -10.75 -4.50 -9.01
C LEU A 362 -11.03 -5.37 -10.24
N GLN A 363 -12.16 -5.16 -10.92
CA GLN A 363 -12.48 -5.89 -12.16
C GLN A 363 -11.44 -5.66 -13.25
N ARG A 364 -10.98 -4.41 -13.44
CA ARG A 364 -9.91 -4.10 -14.39
C ARG A 364 -8.59 -4.77 -14.00
N VAL A 365 -8.22 -4.70 -12.72
CA VAL A 365 -6.98 -5.33 -12.22
C VAL A 365 -7.00 -6.83 -12.52
N LEU A 366 -8.10 -7.52 -12.27
CA LEU A 366 -8.23 -8.96 -12.55
C LEU A 366 -8.16 -9.28 -14.05
N LYS A 367 -8.85 -8.50 -14.90
CA LYS A 367 -8.76 -8.64 -16.37
C LYS A 367 -7.32 -8.46 -16.86
N GLN A 368 -6.59 -7.47 -16.34
CA GLN A 368 -5.18 -7.24 -16.69
C GLN A 368 -4.27 -8.40 -16.27
N MET A 369 -4.63 -9.12 -15.21
CA MET A 369 -3.93 -10.33 -14.75
C MET A 369 -4.33 -11.59 -15.53
N GLY A 370 -5.19 -11.47 -16.55
CA GLY A 370 -5.71 -12.61 -17.31
C GLY A 370 -6.63 -13.52 -16.50
N GLN A 371 -7.18 -13.02 -15.38
CA GLN A 371 -8.17 -13.73 -14.58
C GLN A 371 -9.58 -13.41 -15.07
N ASP A 372 -10.50 -14.36 -14.91
CA ASP A 372 -11.92 -14.11 -15.14
C ASP A 372 -12.42 -13.10 -14.11
N ALA A 373 -12.95 -11.98 -14.59
CA ALA A 373 -13.64 -10.98 -13.78
C ALA A 373 -15.10 -10.94 -14.23
N PRO A 374 -16.02 -11.58 -13.50
CA PRO A 374 -17.43 -11.58 -13.85
C PRO A 374 -17.94 -10.15 -14.01
N ALA A 375 -18.59 -9.87 -15.13
CA ALA A 375 -19.17 -8.56 -15.37
C ALA A 375 -20.32 -8.33 -14.37
N THR A 376 -20.18 -7.32 -13.51
CA THR A 376 -21.29 -6.84 -12.68
C THR A 376 -21.93 -5.65 -13.36
N LYS A 377 -23.25 -5.69 -13.53
CA LYS A 377 -23.99 -4.53 -14.04
C LYS A 377 -23.92 -3.38 -13.02
N PRO A 378 -23.47 -2.17 -13.42
CA PRO A 378 -23.42 -1.03 -12.53
C PRO A 378 -24.83 -0.46 -12.26
N ILE A 379 -24.94 0.34 -11.22
CA ILE A 379 -26.06 1.22 -10.94
C ILE A 379 -25.71 2.59 -11.52
N LEU A 380 -26.56 3.14 -12.40
CA LEU A 380 -26.39 4.51 -12.89
C LEU A 380 -27.07 5.47 -11.92
N GLU A 381 -26.29 6.33 -11.29
CA GLU A 381 -26.82 7.47 -10.54
C GLU A 381 -26.86 8.71 -11.45
N VAL A 382 -28.01 9.36 -11.54
CA VAL A 382 -28.24 10.53 -12.39
C VAL A 382 -28.48 11.78 -11.51
N ASN A 383 -28.02 12.94 -11.96
CA ASN A 383 -28.31 14.24 -11.35
C ASN A 383 -29.42 14.97 -12.14
N PRO A 384 -30.69 14.93 -11.71
CA PRO A 384 -31.80 15.54 -12.45
C PRO A 384 -31.70 17.06 -12.56
N THR A 385 -30.97 17.72 -11.65
CA THR A 385 -30.78 19.18 -11.66
C THR A 385 -29.67 19.64 -12.61
N HIS A 386 -28.94 18.69 -13.20
CA HIS A 386 -27.88 19.05 -14.14
C HIS A 386 -28.49 19.48 -15.49
N PRO A 387 -28.05 20.60 -16.10
CA PRO A 387 -28.66 21.13 -17.33
C PRO A 387 -28.72 20.13 -18.50
N LEU A 388 -27.72 19.25 -18.61
CA LEU A 388 -27.71 18.18 -19.63
C LEU A 388 -28.82 17.15 -19.38
N VAL A 389 -29.09 16.82 -18.12
CA VAL A 389 -30.13 15.85 -17.75
C VAL A 389 -31.51 16.48 -17.88
N GLU A 390 -31.69 17.74 -17.48
CA GLU A 390 -32.94 18.49 -17.70
C GLU A 390 -33.27 18.58 -19.20
N LYS A 391 -32.28 18.91 -20.03
CA LYS A 391 -32.46 18.97 -21.48
C LYS A 391 -32.76 17.60 -22.08
N MET A 392 -32.12 16.55 -21.58
CA MET A 392 -32.41 15.17 -21.99
C MET A 392 -33.85 14.78 -21.61
N ASP A 393 -34.33 15.14 -20.43
CA ASP A 393 -35.70 14.82 -19.99
C ASP A 393 -36.77 15.49 -20.88
N GLN A 394 -36.48 16.70 -21.39
CA GLN A 394 -37.35 17.44 -22.29
C GLN A 394 -37.33 16.95 -23.75
N GLU A 395 -36.43 16.02 -24.11
CA GLU A 395 -36.36 15.48 -25.47
C GLU A 395 -37.58 14.61 -25.77
N ALA A 396 -38.30 14.95 -26.84
CA ALA A 396 -39.53 14.26 -27.23
C ALA A 396 -39.27 13.12 -28.22
N ASP A 397 -38.17 13.19 -28.97
CA ASP A 397 -37.74 12.11 -29.86
C ASP A 397 -37.08 11.00 -29.04
N GLU A 398 -37.75 9.85 -28.93
CA GLU A 398 -37.29 8.71 -28.14
C GLU A 398 -35.99 8.08 -28.67
N ASP A 399 -35.68 8.21 -29.97
CA ASP A 399 -34.41 7.73 -30.52
C ASP A 399 -33.26 8.66 -30.12
N VAL A 400 -33.50 9.97 -30.13
CA VAL A 400 -32.52 10.97 -29.67
C VAL A 400 -32.32 10.86 -28.15
N PHE A 401 -33.40 10.67 -27.39
CA PHE A 401 -33.32 10.41 -25.95
C PHE A 401 -32.49 9.16 -25.64
N ALA A 402 -32.72 8.06 -26.38
CA ALA A 402 -31.98 6.82 -26.18
C ALA A 402 -30.48 6.97 -26.50
N ASP A 403 -30.13 7.75 -27.55
CA ASP A 403 -28.74 8.08 -27.86
C ASP A 403 -28.10 8.94 -26.74
N LEU A 404 -28.82 9.93 -26.22
CA LEU A 404 -28.38 10.77 -25.10
C LEU A 404 -28.14 9.96 -23.83
N ALA A 405 -29.06 9.07 -23.46
CA ALA A 405 -28.92 8.20 -22.29
C ALA A 405 -27.69 7.29 -22.38
N LYS A 406 -27.42 6.74 -23.57
CA LYS A 406 -26.22 5.93 -23.84
C LYS A 406 -24.94 6.76 -23.79
N ILE A 407 -24.94 7.97 -24.36
CA ILE A 407 -23.80 8.89 -24.26
C ILE A 407 -23.52 9.22 -22.79
N LEU A 408 -24.57 9.51 -22.00
CA LEU A 408 -24.44 9.81 -20.58
C LEU A 408 -23.82 8.64 -19.81
N PHE A 409 -24.28 7.42 -20.08
CA PHE A 409 -23.70 6.20 -19.52
C PHE A 409 -22.23 5.99 -19.91
N ASP A 410 -21.91 6.16 -21.19
CA ASP A 410 -20.53 6.02 -21.71
C ASP A 410 -19.60 7.09 -21.09
N GLN A 411 -20.09 8.33 -20.92
CA GLN A 411 -19.34 9.40 -20.25
C GLN A 411 -19.08 9.09 -18.77
N ALA A 412 -20.07 8.55 -18.06
CA ALA A 412 -19.90 8.12 -16.66
C ALA A 412 -18.86 6.99 -16.57
N THR A 413 -18.93 6.01 -17.48
CA THR A 413 -17.95 4.91 -17.59
C THR A 413 -16.53 5.45 -17.77
N LEU A 414 -16.33 6.38 -18.70
CA LEU A 414 -15.01 6.99 -18.96
C LEU A 414 -14.51 7.82 -17.78
N SER A 415 -15.39 8.58 -17.13
CA SER A 415 -15.02 9.44 -15.99
C SER A 415 -14.47 8.65 -14.79
N GLU A 416 -14.82 7.37 -14.69
CA GLU A 416 -14.30 6.46 -13.66
C GLU A 416 -13.05 5.69 -14.11
N GLY A 417 -12.51 6.04 -15.29
CA GLY A 417 -11.39 5.36 -15.93
C GLY A 417 -11.78 3.99 -16.50
N GLY A 418 -13.07 3.73 -16.69
CA GLY A 418 -13.55 2.54 -17.38
C GLY A 418 -13.15 2.54 -18.86
N GLN A 419 -13.26 1.37 -19.48
CA GLN A 419 -13.12 1.22 -20.92
C GLN A 419 -14.51 0.96 -21.51
N LEU A 420 -14.79 1.57 -22.65
CA LEU A 420 -16.04 1.34 -23.38
C LEU A 420 -15.95 0.00 -24.12
N ASP A 421 -17.04 -0.77 -24.08
CA ASP A 421 -17.15 -2.02 -24.84
C ASP A 421 -17.17 -1.75 -26.35
N ASP A 422 -17.83 -0.67 -26.79
CA ASP A 422 -17.84 -0.22 -28.17
C ASP A 422 -17.55 1.29 -28.28
N PRO A 423 -16.26 1.67 -28.33
CA PRO A 423 -15.85 3.06 -28.52
C PRO A 423 -16.35 3.67 -29.83
N SER A 424 -16.54 2.85 -30.88
CA SER A 424 -16.99 3.33 -32.19
C SER A 424 -18.44 3.78 -32.14
N ALA A 425 -19.30 3.01 -31.47
CA ALA A 425 -20.69 3.36 -31.29
C ALA A 425 -20.86 4.64 -30.44
N PHE A 426 -20.04 4.83 -29.41
CA PHE A 426 -20.01 6.08 -28.64
C PHE A 426 -19.67 7.29 -29.54
N VAL A 427 -18.61 7.18 -30.34
CA VAL A 427 -18.18 8.25 -31.26
C VAL A 427 -19.26 8.54 -32.32
N GLN A 428 -19.92 7.52 -32.85
CA GLN A 428 -21.01 7.70 -33.82
C GLN A 428 -22.20 8.45 -33.21
N ARG A 429 -22.63 8.08 -31.99
CA ARG A 429 -23.71 8.80 -31.27
C ARG A 429 -23.32 10.25 -31.00
N LEU A 430 -22.09 10.48 -30.54
CA LEU A 430 -21.59 11.83 -30.27
C LEU A 430 -21.53 12.69 -31.55
N ASN A 431 -21.04 12.13 -32.65
CA ASN A 431 -20.96 12.84 -33.93
C ASN A 431 -22.36 13.18 -34.48
N LYS A 432 -23.32 12.25 -34.38
CA LYS A 432 -24.73 12.50 -34.75
C LYS A 432 -25.30 13.68 -33.97
N LEU A 433 -25.01 13.75 -32.67
CA LEU A 433 -25.48 14.83 -31.81
C LEU A 433 -24.85 16.18 -32.17
N ILE A 434 -23.54 16.22 -32.43
CA ILE A 434 -22.82 17.44 -32.85
C ILE A 434 -23.36 17.96 -34.19
N LEU A 435 -23.61 17.07 -35.15
CA LEU A 435 -24.16 17.45 -36.45
C LEU A 435 -25.55 18.05 -36.31
N ASN A 436 -26.43 17.45 -35.50
CA ASN A 436 -27.78 17.96 -35.27
C ASN A 436 -27.77 19.35 -34.62
N LEU A 437 -26.80 19.66 -33.74
CA LEU A 437 -26.62 20.98 -33.15
C LEU A 437 -26.14 22.04 -34.17
N SER A 438 -25.40 21.63 -35.20
CA SER A 438 -24.89 22.53 -36.23
C SER A 438 -25.91 22.91 -37.30
N THR A 439 -27.02 22.17 -37.37
CA THR A 439 -28.09 22.34 -38.37
C THR A 439 -29.34 23.05 -37.83
N GLY A 440 -29.36 23.43 -36.55
CA GLY A 440 -30.48 24.13 -35.90
C GLY A 440 -30.15 25.55 -35.45
#